data_AF-A0A0A7GJK3-F1
#
_entry.id   AF-A0A0A7GJK3-F1
#
_cell.length_a   1.000
_cell.length_b   1.000
_cell.length_c   1.000
_cell.angle_alpha   90.00
_cell.angle_beta   90.00
_cell.angle_gamma   90.00
#
_symmetry.space_group_name_H-M   'P 1'
#
loop_
_entity.id
_entity.type
_entity.pdbx_description
1 polymer ?
#
loop_
_entity_poly.entity_id
_entity_poly.type
_entity_poly.pdbx_seq_one_letter_code
_entity_poly.pdbx_strand_id
1 'polypeptide(L)'
;MTPFGFGFFGFGMLFWWILWVVIAYLVYQDAEKRGMNGLLWFILVLIPMVGIVALIIYLIVRETQPQVKEETKSSLEILKERYAKGEISHEEYERMKKELQE
;
A
#
# COMPACT_ATOMS: atom_id res chain seq x y z
N MET A 1 24.92 3.52 17.46
CA MET A 1 23.73 2.67 17.20
C MET A 1 23.46 2.69 15.71
N THR A 2 23.96 1.69 14.99
CA THR A 2 23.61 1.52 13.57
C THR A 2 22.16 1.08 13.49
N PRO A 3 21.29 1.75 12.72
CA PRO A 3 19.90 1.31 12.62
C PRO A 3 19.92 -0.05 11.93
N PHE A 4 19.47 -1.05 12.68
CA PHE A 4 19.13 -2.39 12.21
C PHE A 4 18.27 -2.25 10.93
N GLY A 5 18.80 -2.63 9.77
CA GLY A 5 17.96 -2.72 8.56
C GLY A 5 18.68 -2.71 7.23
N PHE A 6 19.74 -1.91 7.06
CA PHE A 6 20.27 -1.69 5.71
C PHE A 6 21.26 -2.77 5.20
N GLY A 7 21.78 -3.63 6.08
CA GLY A 7 22.71 -4.71 5.72
C GLY A 7 22.06 -5.95 5.09
N PHE A 8 20.73 -6.08 5.17
CA PHE A 8 20.01 -7.27 4.69
C PHE A 8 19.54 -7.16 3.23
N PHE A 9 19.65 -5.99 2.60
CA PHE A 9 19.14 -5.72 1.25
C PHE A 9 20.16 -6.00 0.12
N GLY A 10 21.37 -6.47 0.43
CA GLY A 10 22.43 -6.81 -0.54
C GLY A 10 22.49 -8.30 -0.90
N PHE A 11 23.69 -8.82 -1.19
CA PHE A 11 23.95 -10.24 -1.51
C PHE A 11 23.38 -11.25 -0.49
N GLY A 12 23.25 -10.86 0.78
CA GLY A 12 22.60 -11.67 1.82
C GLY A 12 21.11 -11.94 1.55
N MET A 13 20.44 -11.04 0.82
CA MET A 13 19.06 -11.21 0.40
C MET A 13 18.96 -12.36 -0.59
N LEU A 14 19.76 -12.36 -1.67
CA LEU A 14 19.71 -13.43 -2.67
C LEU A 14 20.01 -14.80 -2.06
N PHE A 15 20.97 -14.87 -1.13
CA PHE A 15 21.22 -16.09 -0.35
C PHE A 15 19.99 -16.53 0.45
N TRP A 16 19.32 -15.59 1.13
CA TRP A 16 18.10 -15.86 1.88
C TRP A 16 16.95 -16.33 0.98
N TRP A 17 16.79 -15.75 -0.21
CA TRP A 17 15.79 -16.16 -1.21
C TRP A 17 16.08 -17.57 -1.74
N ILE A 18 17.33 -17.88 -2.06
CA ILE A 18 17.74 -19.23 -2.48
C ILE A 18 17.48 -20.23 -1.36
N LEU A 19 17.87 -19.92 -0.12
CA LEU A 19 17.60 -20.77 1.04
C LEU A 19 16.10 -21.02 1.22
N TRP A 20 15.28 -19.99 1.04
CA TRP A 20 13.83 -20.09 1.11
C TRP A 20 13.23 -21.01 0.05
N VAL A 21 13.69 -20.89 -1.20
CA VAL A 21 13.28 -21.77 -2.30
C VAL A 21 13.71 -23.21 -2.05
N VAL A 22 14.91 -23.42 -1.51
CA VAL A 22 15.40 -24.75 -1.11
C VAL A 22 14.48 -25.34 -0.03
N ILE A 23 14.11 -24.56 0.99
CA ILE A 23 13.17 -25.01 2.04
C ILE A 23 11.81 -25.37 1.42
N ALA A 24 11.26 -24.53 0.55
CA ALA A 24 9.99 -24.82 -0.12
C ALA A 24 10.07 -26.13 -0.93
N TYR A 25 11.16 -26.34 -1.66
CA TYR A 25 11.39 -27.58 -2.41
C TYR A 25 11.54 -28.81 -1.49
N LEU A 26 12.24 -28.68 -0.35
CA LEU A 26 12.36 -29.76 0.63
C LEU A 26 10.99 -30.12 1.24
N VAL A 27 10.15 -29.12 1.53
CA VAL A 27 8.79 -29.35 2.03
C VAL A 27 7.91 -30.01 0.98
N TYR A 28 8.02 -29.60 -0.29
CA TYR A 28 7.34 -30.27 -1.41
C TYR A 28 7.68 -31.76 -1.45
N GLN A 29 8.98 -32.09 -1.42
CA GLN A 29 9.45 -33.47 -1.43
C GLN A 29 9.02 -34.26 -0.19
N ASP A 30 9.04 -33.64 1.00
CA ASP A 30 8.59 -34.27 2.25
C ASP A 30 7.07 -34.55 2.22
N ALA A 31 6.26 -33.63 1.71
CA ALA A 31 4.82 -33.80 1.57
C ALA A 31 4.46 -34.94 0.61
N GLU A 32 5.10 -35.02 -0.57
CA GLU A 32 4.91 -36.14 -1.51
C GLU A 32 5.32 -37.48 -0.88
N LYS A 33 6.43 -37.52 -0.13
CA LYS A 33 6.86 -38.73 0.60
C LYS A 33 5.85 -39.19 1.65
N ARG A 34 5.09 -38.26 2.22
CA ARG A 34 4.01 -38.55 3.18
C ARG A 34 2.68 -38.91 2.50
N GLY A 35 2.63 -38.97 1.16
CA GLY A 35 1.41 -39.21 0.39
C GLY A 35 0.43 -38.03 0.43
N MET A 36 0.92 -36.83 0.81
CA MET A 36 0.15 -35.60 0.81
C MET A 36 0.38 -34.84 -0.51
N ASN A 37 -0.52 -33.93 -0.87
CA ASN A 37 -0.36 -33.12 -2.08
C ASN A 37 0.79 -32.11 -1.91
N GLY A 38 1.94 -32.40 -2.50
CA GLY A 38 3.14 -31.58 -2.35
C GLY A 38 2.97 -30.16 -2.86
N LEU A 39 2.19 -29.97 -3.93
CA LEU A 39 1.94 -28.66 -4.52
C LEU A 39 1.21 -27.72 -3.52
N LEU A 40 0.24 -28.25 -2.77
CA LEU A 40 -0.46 -27.47 -1.74
C LEU A 40 0.51 -27.00 -0.66
N TRP A 41 1.40 -27.89 -0.17
CA TRP A 41 2.38 -27.55 0.85
C TRP A 41 3.46 -26.59 0.35
N PHE A 42 3.87 -26.74 -0.91
CA PHE A 42 4.79 -25.80 -1.56
C PHE A 42 4.20 -24.38 -1.62
N ILE A 43 2.94 -24.25 -2.08
CA ILE A 43 2.24 -22.96 -2.15
C ILE A 43 2.05 -22.36 -0.76
N LEU A 44 1.63 -23.16 0.22
CA LEU A 44 1.44 -22.72 1.60
C LEU A 44 2.71 -22.09 2.17
N VAL A 45 3.85 -22.72 1.91
CA VAL A 45 5.17 -22.21 2.30
C VAL A 45 5.44 -20.89 1.59
N LEU A 46 5.15 -20.71 0.30
CA LEU A 46 5.38 -19.42 -0.38
C LEU A 46 4.52 -18.23 0.10
N ILE A 47 3.40 -18.44 0.79
CA ILE A 47 2.49 -17.37 1.24
C ILE A 47 3.19 -16.28 2.07
N PRO A 48 3.90 -16.58 3.17
CA PRO A 48 4.61 -15.57 3.95
C PRO A 48 5.62 -14.76 3.13
N MET A 49 6.25 -15.35 2.12
CA MET A 49 7.15 -14.64 1.21
C MET A 49 6.40 -13.56 0.42
N VAL A 50 5.26 -13.93 -0.18
CA VAL A 50 4.40 -13.00 -0.93
C VAL A 50 3.78 -11.95 0.00
N GLY A 51 3.37 -12.34 1.22
CA GLY A 51 2.78 -11.46 2.21
C GLY A 51 3.72 -10.33 2.64
N ILE A 52 5.01 -10.63 2.82
CA ILE A 52 6.02 -9.59 3.14
C ILE A 52 6.18 -8.61 1.97
N VAL A 53 6.27 -9.11 0.73
CA VAL A 53 6.38 -8.24 -0.46
C VAL A 53 5.13 -7.37 -0.62
N ALA A 54 3.94 -7.95 -0.47
CA ALA A 54 2.68 -7.23 -0.54
C ALA A 54 2.56 -6.17 0.57
N LEU A 55 3.03 -6.46 1.78
CA LEU A 55 3.06 -5.49 2.88
C LEU A 55 4.02 -4.33 2.58
N ILE A 56 5.20 -4.60 2.02
CA ILE A 56 6.15 -3.55 1.61
C ILE A 56 5.52 -2.67 0.54
N ILE A 57 4.92 -3.27 -0.51
CA ILE A 57 4.21 -2.52 -1.55
C ILE A 57 3.07 -1.69 -0.95
N TYR A 58 2.27 -2.27 -0.05
CA TYR A 58 1.19 -1.57 0.63
C TYR A 58 1.68 -0.35 1.40
N LEU A 59 2.77 -0.48 2.16
CA LEU A 59 3.35 0.64 2.91
C LEU A 59 3.86 1.75 1.99
N ILE A 60 4.50 1.41 0.86
CA ILE A 60 4.97 2.37 -0.14
C ILE A 60 3.78 3.08 -0.82
N VAL A 61 2.75 2.34 -1.22
CA VAL A 61 1.59 2.88 -1.92
C VAL A 61 0.68 3.67 -0.97
N ARG A 62 0.60 3.31 0.31
CA ARG A 62 -0.26 3.99 1.29
C ARG A 62 0.05 5.48 1.43
N GLU A 63 1.31 5.88 1.31
CA GLU A 63 1.71 7.31 1.39
C GLU A 63 1.33 8.11 0.14
N THR A 64 0.99 7.45 -0.97
CA THR A 64 0.54 8.13 -2.19
C THR A 64 -0.94 8.46 -2.24
N GLN A 65 -1.69 8.28 -1.14
CA GLN A 65 -2.96 8.99 -1.00
C GLN A 65 -2.67 10.40 -0.51
N PRO A 66 -2.80 11.44 -1.36
CA PRO A 66 -2.81 12.80 -0.85
C PRO A 66 -4.03 12.87 0.08
N GLN A 67 -3.81 13.15 1.36
CA GLN A 67 -4.84 13.56 2.32
C GLN A 67 -5.38 14.96 1.97
N VAL A 68 -5.62 15.22 0.69
CA VAL A 68 -5.84 16.54 0.13
C VAL A 68 -7.20 16.53 -0.59
N LYS A 69 -8.16 17.20 0.07
CA LYS A 69 -9.38 17.79 -0.51
C LYS A 69 -10.59 16.86 -0.71
N GLU A 70 -11.04 16.10 0.28
CA GLU A 70 -12.49 15.79 0.35
C GLU A 70 -13.24 16.95 0.99
N GLU A 71 -12.75 17.45 2.13
CA GLU A 71 -13.39 18.56 2.85
C GLU A 71 -13.45 19.85 2.01
N THR A 72 -12.37 20.21 1.35
CA THR A 72 -12.29 21.41 0.50
C THR A 72 -13.16 21.30 -0.76
N LYS A 73 -13.32 20.09 -1.33
CA LYS A 73 -14.26 19.88 -2.45
C LYS A 73 -15.69 20.09 -1.98
N SER A 74 -16.04 19.57 -0.80
CA SER A 74 -17.36 19.77 -0.18
C SER A 74 -17.63 21.26 0.08
N SER A 75 -16.70 22.00 0.68
CA SER A 75 -16.88 23.44 0.95
C SER A 75 -17.04 24.27 -0.34
N LEU A 76 -16.25 23.98 -1.38
CA LEU A 76 -16.34 24.67 -2.68
C LEU A 76 -17.64 24.32 -3.44
N GLU A 77 -18.10 23.08 -3.32
CA GLU A 77 -19.35 22.62 -3.94
C GLU A 77 -20.57 23.30 -3.30
N ILE A 78 -20.58 23.40 -1.96
CA ILE A 78 -21.59 24.17 -1.22
C ILE A 78 -21.58 25.65 -1.63
N LEU A 79 -20.38 26.25 -1.74
CA LEU A 79 -20.23 27.65 -2.12
C LEU A 79 -20.78 27.90 -3.55
N LYS A 80 -20.49 26.98 -4.47
CA LYS A 80 -20.98 27.03 -5.86
C LYS A 80 -22.50 26.87 -5.94
N GLU A 81 -23.09 26.00 -5.13
CA GLU A 81 -24.53 25.80 -5.06
C GLU A 81 -25.25 27.08 -4.62
N ARG A 82 -24.76 27.76 -3.56
CA ARG A 82 -25.35 29.02 -3.07
C ARG A 82 -25.25 30.14 -4.10
N TYR A 83 -24.13 30.22 -4.81
CA TYR A 83 -23.97 31.18 -5.90
C TYR A 83 -24.95 30.90 -7.05
N ALA A 84 -25.13 29.63 -7.44
CA ALA A 84 -26.08 29.25 -8.48
C ALA A 84 -27.54 29.51 -8.08
N LYS A 85 -27.87 29.39 -6.79
CA LYS A 85 -29.18 29.76 -6.24
C LYS A 85 -29.38 31.28 -6.11
N GLY A 86 -28.32 32.08 -6.28
CA GLY A 86 -28.35 33.53 -6.09
C GLY A 86 -28.41 33.96 -4.62
N GLU A 87 -28.08 33.07 -3.68
CA GLU A 87 -28.06 33.36 -2.24
C GLU A 87 -26.84 34.20 -1.82
N ILE A 88 -25.79 34.21 -2.64
CA ILE A 88 -24.57 35.00 -2.44
C ILE A 88 -24.20 35.74 -3.73
N SER A 89 -23.59 36.91 -3.58
CA SER A 89 -23.08 37.69 -4.70
C SER A 89 -21.81 37.08 -5.31
N HIS A 90 -21.47 37.49 -6.53
CA HIS A 90 -20.24 37.06 -7.20
C HIS A 90 -18.98 37.48 -6.43
N GLU A 91 -19.01 38.66 -5.80
CA GLU A 91 -17.91 39.20 -4.99
C GLU A 91 -17.68 38.36 -3.73
N GLU A 92 -18.76 37.95 -3.05
CA GLU A 92 -18.72 37.08 -1.88
C GLU A 92 -18.22 35.66 -2.24
N TYR A 93 -18.70 35.11 -3.35
CA TYR A 93 -18.25 33.82 -3.87
C TYR A 93 -16.74 33.82 -4.16
N GLU A 94 -16.23 34.83 -4.86
CA GLU A 94 -14.80 34.91 -5.20
C GLU A 94 -13.91 35.16 -3.98
N ARG A 95 -14.38 35.91 -2.97
CA ARG A 95 -13.64 36.09 -1.70
C ARG A 95 -13.51 34.77 -0.94
N MET A 96 -14.62 34.09 -0.68
CA MET A 96 -14.63 32.83 0.08
C MET A 96 -13.92 31.68 -0.65
N LYS A 97 -14.01 31.65 -1.99
CA LYS A 97 -13.28 30.67 -2.80
C LYS A 97 -11.76 30.84 -2.68
N LYS A 98 -11.25 32.07 -2.62
CA LYS A 98 -9.83 32.34 -2.39
C LYS A 98 -9.39 31.89 -1.00
N GLU A 99 -10.17 32.22 0.03
CA GLU A 99 -9.91 31.79 1.42
C GLU A 99 -9.88 30.27 1.59
N LEU A 100 -10.68 29.52 0.83
CA LEU A 100 -10.71 28.04 0.86
C LEU A 100 -9.60 27.37 0.02
N GLN A 101 -8.93 28.14 -0.85
CA GLN A 101 -7.88 27.63 -1.75
C GLN A 101 -6.46 28.01 -1.30
N GLU A 102 -6.34 28.99 -0.39
CA GLU A 102 -5.12 29.29 0.40
C GLU A 102 -4.86 28.23 1.48
#